data_AF-A0AAW1R562-F1
#
_entry.id   AF-A0AAW1R562-F1
#
_cell.length_a   1.000
_cell.length_b   1.000
_cell.length_c   1.000
_cell.angle_alpha   90.00
_cell.angle_beta   90.00
_cell.angle_gamma   90.00
#
_symmetry.space_group_name_H-M   'P 1'
#
loop_
_entity.id
_entity.type
_entity.pdbx_description
1 polymer ?
#
loop_
_entity_poly.entity_id
_entity_poly.type
_entity_poly.pdbx_seq_one_letter_code
_entity_poly.pdbx_strand_id
1 'polypeptide(L)'
;MGRNGNVDVDWPHQGPHAQMKRSRPAKSRFPSRDADAYGAYAKFQTQPASRVDLSKLKVVSLRKYSKLYDLAGVTSSSSKEDLAAAVARHWNNTVVAEEQVLIGLAQTLKKLSEGGR
;
A
#
# COMPACT_ATOMS: atom_id res chain seq x y z
N MET A 1 55.12 7.36 41.48
CA MET A 1 56.29 7.20 40.59
C MET A 1 56.13 5.89 39.81
N GLY A 2 56.37 5.90 38.49
CA GLY A 2 56.39 4.72 37.58
C GLY A 2 55.08 4.49 36.82
N ARG A 3 54.85 5.02 35.62
CA ARG A 3 55.34 4.68 34.25
C ARG A 3 54.88 3.30 33.73
N ASN A 4 54.00 3.39 32.72
CA ASN A 4 53.98 2.75 31.40
C ASN A 4 54.39 1.28 31.23
N GLY A 5 53.56 0.54 30.50
CA GLY A 5 53.92 -0.74 29.88
C GLY A 5 52.90 -1.16 28.82
N ASN A 6 52.82 -0.42 27.72
CA ASN A 6 52.19 -0.87 26.48
C ASN A 6 53.03 -2.03 25.93
N VAL A 7 52.44 -3.19 25.71
CA VAL A 7 53.16 -4.39 25.27
C VAL A 7 53.06 -4.47 23.74
N ASP A 8 54.10 -3.96 23.08
CA ASP A 8 54.40 -4.23 21.68
C ASP A 8 54.65 -5.73 21.50
N VAL A 9 53.84 -6.39 20.66
CA VAL A 9 54.07 -7.78 20.25
C VAL A 9 54.55 -7.79 18.81
N ASP A 10 55.88 -7.91 18.72
CA ASP A 10 56.74 -8.50 17.70
C ASP A 10 56.07 -9.00 16.40
N TRP A 11 56.40 -8.34 15.29
CA TRP A 11 56.09 -8.78 13.93
C TRP A 11 57.39 -9.19 13.21
N PRO A 12 57.63 -10.48 12.92
CA PRO A 12 58.81 -10.88 12.17
C PRO A 12 58.60 -10.74 10.65
N HIS A 13 59.51 -10.01 10.00
CA HIS A 13 59.60 -9.88 8.55
C HIS A 13 60.41 -11.02 7.91
N GLN A 14 59.79 -11.64 6.89
CA GLN A 14 60.34 -12.17 5.62
C GLN A 14 61.12 -13.51 5.54
N GLY A 15 60.63 -14.38 4.65
CA GLY A 15 61.29 -15.52 4.01
C GLY A 15 60.46 -16.00 2.79
N PRO A 16 61.04 -16.66 1.76
CA PRO A 16 60.85 -16.27 0.36
C PRO A 16 59.75 -16.99 -0.43
N HIS A 17 59.42 -16.35 -1.55
CA HIS A 17 58.50 -16.70 -2.63
C HIS A 17 58.51 -18.19 -3.02
N ALA A 18 57.46 -18.93 -2.65
CA ALA A 18 57.18 -20.28 -3.15
C ALA A 18 55.93 -20.26 -4.04
N GLN A 19 56.18 -20.44 -5.34
CA GLN A 19 55.20 -20.52 -6.40
C GLN A 19 54.53 -21.92 -6.38
N MET A 20 53.25 -22.05 -6.00
CA MET A 20 52.52 -23.31 -6.22
C MET A 20 50.97 -23.17 -6.21
N LYS A 21 50.40 -23.29 -7.41
CA LYS A 21 49.13 -23.96 -7.77
C LYS A 21 47.79 -23.37 -7.28
N ARG A 22 47.20 -22.58 -8.18
CA ARG A 22 45.76 -22.43 -8.52
C ARG A 22 44.78 -23.26 -7.67
N SER A 23 44.08 -22.61 -6.73
CA SER A 23 42.85 -23.14 -6.13
C SER A 23 41.64 -22.47 -6.77
N ARG A 24 40.77 -23.29 -7.38
CA ARG A 24 39.54 -22.87 -8.05
C ARG A 24 38.58 -22.25 -7.02
N PRO A 25 37.91 -21.12 -7.31
CA PRO A 25 36.82 -20.68 -6.45
C PRO A 25 35.68 -21.70 -6.54
N ALA A 26 35.33 -22.30 -5.40
CA ALA A 26 34.11 -23.08 -5.28
C ALA A 26 32.93 -22.14 -5.58
N LYS A 27 32.33 -22.30 -6.75
CA LYS A 27 31.08 -21.65 -7.10
C LYS A 27 30.04 -22.13 -6.08
N SER A 28 29.72 -21.28 -5.11
CA SER A 28 28.55 -21.44 -4.25
C SER A 28 27.36 -21.76 -5.15
N ARG A 29 26.93 -23.02 -5.15
CA ARG A 29 25.79 -23.55 -5.90
C ARG A 29 24.56 -23.53 -4.99
N PHE A 30 24.35 -22.41 -4.32
CA PHE A 30 23.07 -22.10 -3.70
C PHE A 30 22.48 -20.93 -4.48
N PRO A 31 21.44 -21.16 -5.31
CA PRO A 31 20.64 -20.06 -5.80
C PRO A 31 20.01 -19.38 -4.58
N SER A 32 20.43 -18.14 -4.32
CA SER A 32 19.79 -17.23 -3.35
C SER A 32 18.33 -17.08 -3.76
N ARG A 33 17.45 -17.84 -3.11
CA ARG A 33 16.04 -18.04 -3.50
C ARG A 33 15.10 -17.15 -2.69
N ASP A 34 15.46 -15.89 -2.44
CA ASP A 34 14.67 -15.04 -1.53
C ASP A 34 14.49 -13.57 -1.96
N ALA A 35 14.87 -13.18 -3.19
CA ALA A 35 14.73 -11.77 -3.63
C ALA A 35 13.37 -11.45 -4.29
N ASP A 36 12.62 -12.47 -4.71
CA ASP A 36 11.46 -12.31 -5.59
C ASP A 36 10.16 -12.17 -4.79
N ALA A 37 10.11 -12.72 -3.57
CA ALA A 37 8.91 -12.73 -2.73
C ALA A 37 8.57 -11.32 -2.22
N TYR A 38 9.55 -10.54 -1.74
CA TYR A 38 9.34 -9.16 -1.29
C TYR A 38 9.06 -8.20 -2.46
N GLY A 39 9.64 -8.46 -3.64
CA GLY A 39 9.39 -7.68 -4.84
C GLY A 39 7.97 -7.85 -5.37
N ALA A 40 7.34 -9.02 -5.19
CA ALA A 40 5.97 -9.30 -5.64
C ALA A 40 4.92 -8.49 -4.88
N TYR A 41 5.04 -8.39 -3.54
CA TYR A 41 4.11 -7.57 -2.72
C TYR A 41 4.17 -6.08 -3.06
N ALA A 42 5.34 -5.57 -3.44
CA ALA A 42 5.49 -4.17 -3.86
C ALA A 42 4.74 -3.84 -5.16
N LYS A 43 4.56 -4.82 -6.07
CA LYS A 43 3.88 -4.62 -7.36
C LYS A 43 2.36 -4.55 -7.23
N PHE A 44 1.80 -5.18 -6.20
CA PHE A 44 0.37 -5.12 -5.91
C PHE A 44 -0.02 -3.83 -5.16
N GLN A 45 0.94 -3.17 -4.49
CA GLN A 45 0.71 -1.93 -3.77
C GLN A 45 0.84 -0.67 -4.63
N THR A 46 1.31 -0.79 -5.88
CA THR A 46 1.61 0.35 -6.77
C THR A 46 0.53 0.66 -7.79
N GLN A 47 -0.53 -0.16 -7.88
CA GLN A 47 -1.70 0.23 -8.68
C GLN A 47 -2.43 1.33 -7.90
N PRO A 48 -2.59 2.55 -8.45
CA PRO A 48 -3.46 3.52 -7.82
C PRO A 48 -4.83 2.88 -7.69
N ALA A 49 -5.37 2.82 -6.47
CA ALA A 49 -6.72 2.34 -6.23
C ALA A 49 -7.64 3.00 -7.26
N SER A 50 -8.36 2.19 -8.05
CA SER A 50 -9.17 2.68 -9.15
C SER A 50 -10.16 3.71 -8.61
N ARG A 51 -9.88 5.00 -8.84
CA ARG A 51 -10.76 6.06 -8.37
C ARG A 51 -12.11 5.88 -9.05
N VAL A 52 -13.16 5.90 -8.23
CA VAL A 52 -14.54 5.74 -8.71
C VAL A 52 -14.90 6.93 -9.60
N ASP A 53 -15.30 6.65 -10.83
CA ASP A 53 -15.78 7.67 -11.76
C ASP A 53 -17.27 7.97 -11.50
N LEU A 54 -17.52 9.03 -10.75
CA LEU A 54 -18.87 9.46 -10.36
C LEU A 54 -19.67 10.10 -11.52
N SER A 55 -19.02 10.47 -12.63
CA SER A 55 -19.70 11.04 -13.80
C SER A 55 -20.59 10.01 -14.52
N LYS A 56 -20.30 8.71 -14.31
CA LYS A 56 -21.08 7.58 -14.84
C LYS A 56 -22.41 7.38 -14.13
N LEU A 57 -22.61 8.00 -12.97
CA LEU A 57 -23.88 7.91 -12.25
C LEU A 57 -24.98 8.71 -12.97
N LYS A 58 -26.21 8.20 -12.91
CA LYS A 58 -27.40 8.93 -13.37
C LYS A 58 -27.62 10.16 -12.49
N VAL A 59 -28.15 11.24 -13.06
CA VAL A 59 -28.48 12.50 -12.34
C VAL A 59 -29.34 12.22 -11.11
N VAL A 60 -30.30 11.29 -11.21
CA VAL A 60 -31.17 10.90 -10.10
C VAL A 60 -30.37 10.34 -8.91
N SER A 61 -29.36 9.50 -9.17
CA SER A 61 -28.49 8.95 -8.12
C SER A 61 -27.66 10.03 -7.46
N LEU A 62 -27.09 10.96 -8.25
CA LEU A 62 -26.32 12.10 -7.74
C LEU A 62 -27.19 13.02 -6.87
N ARG A 63 -28.43 13.29 -7.28
CA ARG A 63 -29.38 14.08 -6.48
C ARG A 63 -29.79 13.38 -5.19
N LYS A 64 -30.01 12.05 -5.25
CA LYS A 64 -30.32 11.26 -4.06
C LYS A 64 -29.19 11.33 -3.04
N TYR A 65 -27.95 11.16 -3.49
CA TYR A 65 -26.77 11.32 -2.64
C TYR A 65 -26.68 12.73 -2.06
N SER A 66 -26.83 13.75 -2.90
CA SER A 66 -26.73 15.16 -2.49
C SER A 66 -27.75 15.51 -1.41
N LYS A 67 -28.98 14.99 -1.53
CA LYS A 67 -30.04 15.18 -0.52
C LYS A 67 -29.77 14.40 0.77
N LEU A 68 -29.23 13.19 0.67
CA LEU A 68 -28.97 12.34 1.84
C LEU A 68 -27.88 12.93 2.75
N TYR A 69 -26.88 13.56 2.16
CA TYR A 69 -25.75 14.18 2.87
C TYR A 69 -25.82 15.71 2.94
N ASP A 70 -26.96 16.30 2.58
CA ASP A 70 -27.22 17.75 2.60
C ASP A 70 -26.07 18.59 2.00
N LEU A 71 -25.68 18.26 0.75
CA LEU A 71 -24.52 18.89 0.11
C LEU A 71 -24.79 20.36 -0.22
N ALA A 72 -23.97 21.25 0.33
CA ALA A 72 -24.05 22.68 0.08
C ALA A 72 -23.82 23.05 -1.40
N GLY A 73 -24.59 24.03 -1.89
CA GLY A 73 -24.46 24.55 -3.25
C GLY A 73 -25.11 23.70 -4.34
N VAL A 74 -25.80 22.61 -3.97
CA VAL A 74 -26.61 21.81 -4.90
C VAL A 74 -28.05 22.31 -4.89
N THR A 75 -28.54 22.75 -6.04
CA THR A 75 -29.92 23.21 -6.24
C THR A 75 -30.69 22.25 -7.16
N SER A 76 -32.01 22.44 -7.25
CA SER A 76 -32.85 21.75 -8.21
C SER A 76 -32.42 22.00 -9.66
N SER A 77 -31.78 23.14 -9.95
CA SER A 77 -31.30 23.51 -11.30
C SER A 77 -29.85 23.13 -11.58
N SER A 78 -29.10 22.59 -10.62
CA SER A 78 -27.70 22.19 -10.83
C SER A 78 -27.53 21.22 -12.00
N SER A 79 -26.48 21.44 -12.79
CA SER A 79 -26.12 20.56 -13.91
C SER A 79 -25.62 19.20 -13.41
N LYS A 80 -25.54 18.22 -14.31
CA LYS A 80 -24.98 16.89 -13.98
C LYS A 80 -23.53 16.99 -13.52
N GLU A 81 -22.75 17.87 -14.14
CA GLU A 81 -21.33 18.07 -13.85
C GLU A 81 -21.15 18.71 -12.47
N ASP A 82 -21.95 19.73 -12.14
CA ASP A 82 -21.92 20.37 -10.83
C ASP A 82 -22.29 19.38 -9.71
N LEU A 83 -23.33 18.57 -9.95
CA LEU A 83 -23.73 17.50 -9.03
C LEU A 83 -22.60 16.49 -8.83
N ALA A 84 -21.98 16.02 -9.91
CA ALA A 84 -20.88 15.06 -9.83
C ALA A 84 -19.67 15.64 -9.08
N ALA A 85 -19.33 16.91 -9.33
CA ALA A 85 -18.24 17.60 -8.64
C ALA A 85 -18.53 17.76 -7.14
N ALA A 86 -19.74 18.17 -6.76
CA ALA A 86 -20.14 18.31 -5.37
C ALA A 86 -20.09 16.96 -4.63
N VAL A 87 -20.65 15.92 -5.24
CA VAL A 87 -20.60 14.55 -4.69
C VAL A 87 -19.16 14.05 -4.58
N ALA A 88 -18.31 14.29 -5.58
CA ALA A 88 -16.91 13.87 -5.55
C ALA A 88 -16.12 14.54 -4.41
N ARG A 89 -16.34 15.84 -4.18
CA ARG A 89 -15.71 16.55 -3.05
C ARG A 89 -16.09 15.93 -1.71
N HIS A 90 -17.39 15.69 -1.50
CA HIS A 90 -17.84 15.06 -0.26
C HIS A 90 -17.32 13.63 -0.14
N TRP A 91 -17.46 12.81 -1.18
CA TRP A 91 -17.05 11.42 -1.22
C TRP A 91 -15.56 11.24 -0.86
N ASN A 92 -14.69 12.06 -1.45
CA ASN A 92 -13.24 11.99 -1.21
C ASN A 92 -12.83 12.43 0.19
N ASN A 93 -13.64 13.26 0.86
CA ASN A 93 -13.40 13.73 2.21
C ASN A 93 -14.15 12.93 3.27
N THR A 94 -15.01 11.99 2.85
CA THR A 94 -15.80 11.17 3.76
C THR A 94 -14.89 10.13 4.40
N VAL A 95 -14.74 10.18 5.72
CA VAL A 95 -14.07 9.14 6.49
C VAL A 95 -15.11 8.11 6.90
N VAL A 96 -14.87 6.85 6.55
CA VAL A 96 -15.73 5.73 6.94
C VAL A 96 -14.98 4.80 7.87
N ALA A 97 -15.64 4.39 8.97
CA ALA A 97 -15.13 3.33 9.82
C ALA A 97 -15.42 1.98 9.18
N GLU A 98 -14.37 1.20 8.91
CA GLU A 98 -14.48 -0.10 8.22
C GLU A 98 -15.50 -1.02 8.90
N GLU A 99 -15.41 -1.16 10.21
CA GLU A 99 -16.30 -2.01 10.99
C GLU A 99 -17.78 -1.66 10.78
N GLN A 100 -18.11 -0.36 10.80
CA GLN A 100 -19.49 0.10 10.63
C GLN A 100 -20.00 -0.16 9.20
N VAL A 101 -19.14 0.01 8.19
CA VAL A 101 -19.48 -0.30 6.79
C VAL A 101 -19.76 -1.79 6.62
N LEU A 102 -18.91 -2.65 7.18
CA LEU A 102 -19.07 -4.10 7.07
C LEU A 102 -20.32 -4.60 7.80
N ILE A 103 -20.56 -4.12 9.02
CA ILE A 103 -21.77 -4.47 9.79
C ILE A 103 -23.03 -4.01 9.04
N GLY A 104 -23.05 -2.77 8.57
CA GLY A 104 -24.18 -2.21 7.83
C GLY A 104 -24.48 -3.02 6.56
N LEU A 105 -23.44 -3.35 5.79
CA LEU A 105 -23.57 -4.18 4.60
C LEU A 105 -24.13 -5.57 4.92
N ALA A 106 -23.57 -6.27 5.92
CA ALA A 106 -24.00 -7.61 6.30
C ALA A 106 -25.47 -7.63 6.76
N GLN A 107 -25.89 -6.64 7.55
CA GLN A 107 -27.29 -6.52 8.00
C GLN A 107 -28.24 -6.29 6.83
N THR A 108 -27.89 -5.42 5.88
CA THR A 108 -28.73 -5.18 4.69
C THR A 108 -28.84 -6.43 3.82
N LEU A 109 -27.74 -7.15 3.60
CA LEU A 109 -27.76 -8.39 2.82
C LEU A 109 -28.61 -9.48 3.50
N LYS A 110 -28.51 -9.61 4.83
CA LYS A 110 -29.36 -10.54 5.60
C LYS A 110 -30.85 -10.21 5.43
N LYS A 111 -31.22 -8.94 5.59
CA LYS A 111 -32.61 -8.49 5.39
C LYS A 111 -33.13 -8.76 3.98
N LEU A 112 -32.29 -8.58 2.96
CA LEU A 112 -32.66 -8.88 1.57
C LEU A 112 -32.86 -10.39 1.34
N SER A 113 -32.08 -11.24 2.01
CA SER A 113 -32.25 -12.69 1.92
C SER A 113 -33.49 -13.21 2.68
N GLU A 114 -33.91 -12.52 3.74
CA GLU A 114 -35.04 -12.92 4.59
C GLU A 114 -36.38 -12.32 4.11
N GLY A 115 -36.37 -11.13 3.51
CA GLY A 115 -37.55 -10.43 2.98
C GLY A 115 -37.91 -10.78 1.52
N GLY A 116 -37.23 -11.76 0.92
CA GLY A 116 -37.48 -12.25 -0.44
C GLY A 116 -38.40 -13.48 -0.50
N ARG A 117 -39.54 -13.45 0.19
CA ARG A 117 -40.64 -14.43 0.04
C ARG A 117 -41.97 -13.72 -0.12
#